data_AF-A0A7R9DBR8-F1
#
_entry.id   AF-A0A7R9DBR8-F1
#
_cell.length_a   1.000
_cell.length_b   1.000
_cell.length_c   1.000
_cell.angle_alpha   90.00
_cell.angle_beta   90.00
_cell.angle_gamma   90.00
#
_symmetry.space_group_name_H-M   'P 1'
#
loop_
_entity.id
_entity.type
_entity.pdbx_description
1 polymer ?
#
loop_
_entity_poly.entity_id
_entity_poly.type
_entity_poly.pdbx_seq_one_letter_code
_entity_poly.pdbx_strand_id
1 'polypeptide(L)'
;MEVAKSKTHDIKAGVPQGSTLIPSGCSLAQTMSNATDFRTITDILPSMMDGLHMIWVLSQFYSTDEKMIGLLERIAYVLCNKVDINLNFKALLSRGDMAATMKQIEEAQEMVAMWKNSYMDTRQKIEHSGKGQRWEFDRKRLFRKTDYIETVCQELHELTKVLYHFENIFGAELRAIVNDPSQVDTACQKVKDLMSPIIHAEFNLFSEKNEENWQALITNFYKQVELLENDAKYFIDDSFKVLSRLGQYYVKQMGERVVFLRSSEEALEMLLKFKHIETRQAIQDQLMTKFDLVMLQFNKEIALIELKYLVSHQT
;
A
#
# COMPACT_ATOMS: atom_id res chain seq x y z
N MET A 1 -35.77 -9.57 -59.61
CA MET A 1 -36.84 -10.20 -58.80
C MET A 1 -36.31 -11.55 -58.36
N GLU A 2 -36.20 -11.78 -57.04
CA GLU A 2 -35.95 -13.08 -56.39
C GLU A 2 -34.58 -13.74 -56.71
N VAL A 3 -33.82 -14.44 -55.86
CA VAL A 3 -34.06 -15.25 -54.66
C VAL A 3 -32.73 -15.32 -53.87
N ALA A 4 -32.75 -15.37 -52.53
CA ALA A 4 -31.90 -16.25 -51.70
C ALA A 4 -32.13 -16.01 -50.20
N LYS A 5 -33.18 -16.65 -49.67
CA LYS A 5 -33.28 -17.04 -48.25
C LYS A 5 -32.84 -18.51 -48.11
N SER A 6 -32.32 -18.82 -46.92
CA SER A 6 -32.11 -20.17 -46.34
C SER A 6 -30.74 -20.83 -46.55
N LYS A 7 -29.99 -20.94 -45.45
CA LYS A 7 -29.59 -22.23 -44.84
C LYS A 7 -28.68 -21.98 -43.62
N THR A 8 -29.29 -21.74 -42.46
CA THR A 8 -28.71 -22.05 -41.15
C THR A 8 -29.26 -23.40 -40.73
N HIS A 9 -28.59 -24.47 -41.16
CA HIS A 9 -28.78 -25.80 -40.62
C HIS A 9 -27.42 -26.50 -40.65
N ASP A 10 -27.13 -27.26 -39.59
CA ASP A 10 -26.05 -28.24 -39.45
C ASP A 10 -24.78 -27.80 -38.69
N ILE A 11 -24.94 -27.56 -37.39
CA ILE A 11 -23.98 -28.04 -36.38
C ILE A 11 -24.78 -28.56 -35.17
N LYS A 12 -25.42 -29.72 -35.33
CA LYS A 12 -25.94 -30.54 -34.22
C LYS A 12 -25.64 -32.00 -34.51
N ALA A 13 -24.46 -32.47 -34.09
CA ALA A 13 -24.21 -33.89 -33.92
C ALA A 13 -23.08 -34.08 -32.90
N GLY A 14 -23.40 -34.74 -31.78
CA GLY A 14 -22.41 -35.36 -30.89
C GLY A 14 -22.08 -34.63 -29.59
N VAL A 15 -23.07 -34.38 -28.72
CA VAL A 15 -22.81 -34.16 -27.28
C VAL A 15 -23.10 -35.48 -26.57
N PRO A 16 -22.11 -36.15 -25.94
CA PRO A 16 -22.37 -37.30 -25.09
C PRO A 16 -23.19 -36.87 -23.87
N GLN A 17 -24.25 -37.62 -23.58
CA GLN A 17 -25.11 -37.42 -22.43
C GLN A 17 -24.33 -37.62 -21.13
N GLY A 18 -23.85 -36.51 -20.56
CA GLY A 18 -23.23 -36.43 -19.23
C GLY A 18 -23.58 -35.11 -18.52
N SER A 19 -24.68 -34.48 -18.93
CA SER A 19 -25.04 -33.11 -18.59
C SER A 19 -26.20 -33.07 -17.59
N THR A 20 -25.91 -33.30 -16.31
CA THR A 20 -26.83 -32.88 -15.22
C THR A 20 -26.16 -32.56 -13.87
N LEU A 21 -24.82 -32.45 -13.79
CA LEU A 21 -24.14 -32.14 -12.51
C LEU A 21 -23.23 -30.90 -12.55
N ILE A 22 -23.29 -30.08 -13.61
CA ILE A 22 -22.51 -28.83 -13.72
C ILE A 22 -23.38 -27.55 -13.87
N PRO A 23 -24.44 -27.27 -13.07
CA PRO A 23 -25.07 -25.94 -13.12
C PRO A 23 -24.32 -24.89 -12.30
N SER A 24 -23.79 -25.25 -11.13
CA SER A 24 -23.33 -24.29 -10.11
C SER A 24 -21.91 -23.77 -10.35
N GLY A 25 -20.98 -24.61 -10.79
CA GLY A 25 -19.59 -24.20 -11.04
C GLY A 25 -19.44 -23.28 -12.26
N CYS A 26 -20.23 -23.51 -13.31
CA CYS A 26 -20.23 -22.65 -14.50
C CYS A 26 -20.82 -21.26 -14.23
N SER A 27 -21.87 -21.16 -13.42
CA SER A 27 -22.46 -19.85 -13.09
C SER A 27 -21.49 -18.99 -12.26
N LEU A 28 -20.78 -19.59 -11.30
CA LEU A 28 -19.79 -18.86 -10.47
C LEU A 28 -18.57 -18.42 -11.28
N ALA A 29 -18.04 -19.26 -12.17
CA ALA A 29 -16.95 -18.89 -13.06
C ALA A 29 -17.34 -17.73 -14.01
N GLN A 30 -18.59 -17.72 -14.47
CA GLN A 30 -19.14 -16.67 -15.33
C GLN A 30 -19.37 -15.36 -14.56
N THR A 31 -19.81 -15.45 -13.29
CA THR A 31 -19.90 -14.30 -12.37
C THR A 31 -18.53 -13.69 -12.09
N MET A 32 -17.49 -14.49 -11.84
CA MET A 32 -16.12 -13.98 -11.66
C MET A 32 -15.56 -13.30 -12.92
N SER A 33 -15.88 -13.82 -14.10
CA SER A 33 -15.49 -13.19 -15.36
C SER A 33 -16.12 -11.81 -15.53
N ASN A 34 -17.34 -11.62 -15.03
CA ASN A 34 -18.10 -10.38 -15.17
C ASN A 34 -17.92 -9.40 -14.00
N ALA A 35 -17.54 -9.89 -12.82
CA ALA A 35 -17.32 -9.07 -11.64
C ALA A 35 -16.11 -8.12 -11.86
N THR A 36 -16.30 -6.85 -11.51
CA THR A 36 -15.25 -5.82 -11.51
C THR A 36 -14.65 -5.64 -10.12
N ASP A 37 -15.42 -5.94 -9.07
CA ASP A 37 -15.02 -5.67 -7.69
C ASP A 37 -14.28 -6.86 -7.08
N PHE A 38 -13.11 -6.58 -6.50
CA PHE A 38 -12.27 -7.61 -5.87
C PHE A 38 -12.97 -8.30 -4.70
N ARG A 39 -13.76 -7.57 -3.90
CA ARG A 39 -14.53 -8.13 -2.77
C ARG A 39 -15.51 -9.21 -3.21
N THR A 40 -16.31 -8.92 -4.23
CA THR A 40 -17.29 -9.87 -4.77
C THR A 40 -16.62 -11.15 -5.25
N ILE A 41 -15.44 -11.03 -5.86
CA ILE A 41 -14.66 -12.21 -6.28
C ILE A 41 -14.17 -12.98 -5.06
N THR A 42 -13.61 -12.28 -4.07
CA THR A 42 -13.11 -12.84 -2.81
C THR A 42 -14.17 -13.67 -2.09
N ASP A 43 -15.41 -13.15 -1.99
CA ASP A 43 -16.53 -13.84 -1.34
C ASP A 43 -16.96 -15.12 -2.08
N ILE A 44 -16.77 -15.17 -3.41
CA ILE A 44 -17.16 -16.31 -4.25
C ILE A 44 -16.09 -17.42 -4.23
N LEU A 45 -14.81 -17.07 -4.04
CA LEU A 45 -13.67 -18.00 -4.17
C LEU A 45 -13.80 -19.28 -3.33
N PRO A 46 -14.19 -19.25 -2.04
CA PRO A 46 -14.36 -20.46 -1.25
C PRO A 46 -15.44 -21.39 -1.83
N SER A 47 -16.60 -20.85 -2.20
CA SER A 47 -17.71 -21.63 -2.77
C SER A 47 -17.36 -22.23 -4.14
N MET A 48 -16.58 -21.49 -4.94
CA MET A 48 -16.07 -22.00 -6.22
C MET A 48 -15.08 -23.14 -5.98
N MET A 49 -14.18 -23.03 -5.00
CA MET A 49 -13.23 -24.09 -4.65
C MET A 49 -13.95 -25.37 -4.20
N ASP A 50 -15.01 -25.25 -3.40
CA ASP A 50 -15.87 -26.38 -3.05
C ASP A 50 -16.53 -27.00 -4.29
N GLY A 51 -17.02 -26.16 -5.22
CA GLY A 51 -17.57 -26.62 -6.51
C GLY A 51 -16.54 -27.34 -7.38
N LEU A 52 -15.31 -26.87 -7.41
CA LEU A 52 -14.19 -27.51 -8.11
C LEU A 52 -13.84 -28.87 -7.49
N HIS A 53 -13.89 -28.96 -6.16
CA HIS A 53 -13.72 -30.23 -5.47
C HIS A 53 -14.84 -31.23 -5.82
N MET A 54 -16.10 -30.78 -5.91
CA MET A 54 -17.20 -31.64 -6.36
C MET A 54 -17.00 -32.13 -7.80
N ILE A 55 -16.50 -31.27 -8.71
CA ILE A 55 -16.19 -31.65 -10.09
C ILE A 55 -15.08 -32.71 -10.13
N TRP A 56 -14.04 -32.56 -9.31
CA TRP A 56 -12.95 -33.53 -9.20
C TRP A 56 -13.43 -34.92 -8.76
N VAL A 57 -14.34 -34.98 -7.78
CA VAL A 57 -14.87 -36.25 -7.26
C VAL A 57 -15.88 -36.90 -8.22
N LEU A 58 -16.74 -36.11 -8.87
CA LEU A 58 -17.87 -36.63 -9.65
C LEU A 58 -17.61 -36.75 -11.15
N SER A 59 -16.65 -35.99 -11.70
CA SER A 59 -16.42 -35.97 -13.15
C SER A 59 -15.44 -37.05 -13.58
N GLN A 60 -15.81 -37.81 -14.62
CA GLN A 60 -14.90 -38.78 -15.25
C GLN A 60 -13.79 -38.11 -16.08
N PHE A 61 -14.01 -36.87 -16.54
CA PHE A 61 -13.05 -36.15 -17.38
C PHE A 61 -12.08 -35.29 -16.56
N TYR A 62 -12.61 -34.59 -15.54
CA TYR A 62 -11.81 -33.70 -14.70
C TYR A 62 -11.14 -34.39 -13.50
N SER A 63 -11.39 -35.68 -13.24
CA SER A 63 -10.71 -36.46 -12.20
C SER A 63 -9.26 -36.84 -12.53
N THR A 64 -8.68 -36.25 -13.58
CA THR A 64 -7.29 -36.42 -13.96
C THR A 64 -6.50 -35.15 -13.65
N ASP A 65 -5.31 -35.30 -13.06
CA ASP A 65 -4.46 -34.20 -12.63
C ASP A 65 -4.26 -33.15 -13.73
N GLU A 66 -4.02 -33.58 -14.97
CA GLU A 66 -3.78 -32.69 -16.12
C GLU A 66 -4.97 -31.78 -16.46
N LYS A 67 -6.20 -32.32 -16.38
CA LYS A 67 -7.40 -31.53 -16.71
C LYS A 67 -7.77 -30.60 -15.57
N MET A 68 -7.64 -31.07 -14.33
CA MET A 68 -7.94 -30.26 -13.17
C MET A 68 -6.93 -29.14 -12.97
N ILE A 69 -5.64 -29.42 -13.11
CA ILE A 69 -4.60 -28.39 -13.00
C ILE A 69 -4.78 -27.33 -14.09
N GLY A 70 -5.11 -27.71 -15.32
CA GLY A 70 -5.37 -26.75 -16.41
C GLY A 70 -6.59 -25.85 -16.14
N LEU A 71 -7.62 -26.38 -15.48
CA LEU A 71 -8.78 -25.58 -15.05
C LEU A 71 -8.39 -24.59 -13.95
N LEU A 72 -7.69 -25.05 -12.91
CA LEU A 72 -7.22 -24.22 -11.80
C LEU A 72 -6.26 -23.12 -12.28
N GLU A 73 -5.34 -23.44 -13.19
CA GLU A 73 -4.44 -22.46 -13.82
C GLU A 73 -5.21 -21.39 -14.58
N ARG A 74 -6.26 -21.77 -15.31
CA ARG A 74 -7.08 -20.81 -16.05
C ARG A 74 -7.83 -19.87 -15.11
N ILE A 75 -8.28 -20.35 -13.96
CA ILE A 75 -8.92 -19.53 -12.93
C ILE A 75 -7.90 -18.58 -12.30
N ALA A 76 -6.73 -19.09 -11.89
CA ALA A 76 -5.64 -18.26 -11.37
C ALA A 76 -5.23 -17.17 -12.38
N TYR A 77 -5.18 -17.50 -13.67
CA TYR A 77 -4.92 -16.53 -14.74
C TYR A 77 -5.99 -15.44 -14.82
N VAL A 78 -7.27 -15.79 -14.71
CA VAL A 78 -8.37 -14.81 -14.69
C VAL A 78 -8.25 -13.87 -13.48
N LEU A 79 -7.93 -14.39 -12.29
CA LEU A 79 -7.71 -13.57 -11.09
C LEU A 79 -6.56 -12.59 -11.28
N CYS A 80 -5.43 -13.06 -11.80
CA CYS A 80 -4.27 -12.22 -12.07
C CYS A 80 -4.60 -11.10 -13.08
N ASN A 81 -5.34 -11.43 -14.14
CA ASN A 81 -5.74 -10.44 -15.14
C ASN A 81 -6.74 -9.43 -14.60
N LYS A 82 -7.59 -9.82 -13.63
CA LYS A 82 -8.48 -8.88 -12.95
C LYS A 82 -7.70 -7.85 -12.15
N VAL A 83 -6.64 -8.25 -11.45
CA VAL A 83 -5.74 -7.30 -10.77
C VAL A 83 -5.09 -6.38 -11.79
N ASP A 84 -4.52 -6.92 -12.87
CA ASP A 84 -3.83 -6.14 -13.90
C ASP A 84 -4.72 -5.07 -14.57
N ILE A 85 -5.98 -5.40 -14.86
CA ILE A 85 -6.92 -4.48 -15.52
C ILE A 85 -7.51 -3.48 -14.52
N ASN A 86 -7.89 -3.92 -13.32
CA ASN A 86 -8.67 -3.10 -12.40
C ASN A 86 -7.77 -2.27 -11.45
N LEU A 87 -6.56 -2.75 -11.14
CA LEU A 87 -5.59 -2.04 -10.30
C LEU A 87 -4.71 -1.13 -11.16
N ASN A 88 -5.33 -0.10 -11.75
CA ASN A 88 -4.59 0.93 -12.47
C ASN A 88 -3.95 1.90 -11.46
N PHE A 89 -2.76 1.54 -10.98
CA PHE A 89 -2.05 2.29 -9.95
C PHE A 89 -1.81 3.76 -10.31
N LYS A 90 -1.49 4.06 -11.58
CA LYS A 90 -1.34 5.43 -12.09
C LYS A 90 -2.62 6.25 -11.94
N ALA A 91 -3.76 5.66 -12.29
CA ALA A 91 -5.05 6.32 -12.16
C ALA A 91 -5.46 6.51 -10.69
N LEU A 92 -5.10 5.58 -9.81
CA LEU A 92 -5.38 5.69 -8.37
C LEU A 92 -4.60 6.83 -7.72
N LEU A 93 -3.28 6.91 -7.95
CA LEU A 93 -2.46 8.00 -7.40
C LEU A 93 -2.88 9.38 -7.91
N SER A 94 -3.30 9.46 -9.19
CA SER A 94 -3.74 10.73 -9.79
C SER A 94 -5.02 11.30 -9.17
N ARG A 95 -5.81 10.48 -8.45
CA ARG A 95 -7.02 10.95 -7.75
C ARG A 95 -6.72 11.68 -6.45
N GLY A 96 -5.52 11.51 -5.89
CA GLY A 96 -5.09 12.15 -4.64
C GLY A 96 -5.75 11.58 -3.37
N ASP A 97 -6.57 10.53 -3.48
CA ASP A 97 -7.16 9.84 -2.32
C ASP A 97 -6.30 8.62 -1.95
N MET A 98 -5.35 8.85 -1.04
CA MET A 98 -4.43 7.81 -0.58
C MET A 98 -5.14 6.69 0.17
N ALA A 99 -6.18 7.01 0.96
CA ALA A 99 -6.93 6.02 1.73
C ALA A 99 -7.74 5.09 0.80
N ALA A 100 -8.39 5.63 -0.21
CA ALA A 100 -9.07 4.82 -1.22
C ALA A 100 -8.09 3.99 -2.06
N THR A 101 -6.91 4.53 -2.36
CA THR A 101 -5.85 3.81 -3.08
C THR A 101 -5.34 2.62 -2.29
N MET A 102 -5.00 2.80 -1.01
CA MET A 102 -4.59 1.73 -0.11
C MET A 102 -5.66 0.64 -0.03
N LYS A 103 -6.91 1.02 0.20
CA LYS A 103 -8.04 0.08 0.29
C LYS A 103 -8.22 -0.76 -0.98
N GLN A 104 -8.08 -0.17 -2.16
CA GLN A 104 -8.18 -0.91 -3.42
C GLN A 104 -7.04 -1.92 -3.61
N ILE A 105 -5.82 -1.56 -3.17
CA ILE A 105 -4.67 -2.46 -3.19
C ILE A 105 -4.88 -3.62 -2.21
N GLU A 106 -5.35 -3.34 -0.98
CA GLU A 106 -5.68 -4.35 0.03
C GLU A 106 -6.74 -5.34 -0.48
N GLU A 107 -7.81 -4.84 -1.10
CA GLU A 107 -8.87 -5.69 -1.67
C GLU A 107 -8.34 -6.62 -2.78
N ALA A 108 -7.43 -6.12 -3.62
CA ALA A 108 -6.79 -6.94 -4.66
C ALA A 108 -5.85 -7.99 -4.05
N GLN A 109 -5.09 -7.61 -3.01
CA GLN A 109 -4.22 -8.52 -2.28
C GLN A 109 -5.04 -9.64 -1.60
N GLU A 110 -6.12 -9.28 -0.93
CA GLU A 110 -7.02 -10.22 -0.25
C GLU A 110 -7.62 -11.23 -1.23
N MET A 111 -8.08 -10.78 -2.40
CA MET A 111 -8.61 -11.66 -3.44
C MET A 111 -7.59 -12.72 -3.87
N VAL A 112 -6.35 -12.32 -4.09
CA VAL A 112 -5.28 -13.22 -4.55
C VAL A 112 -4.83 -14.18 -3.44
N ALA A 113 -4.77 -13.70 -2.19
CA ALA A 113 -4.49 -14.55 -1.02
C ALA A 113 -5.62 -15.56 -0.77
N MET A 114 -6.87 -15.14 -0.92
CA MET A 114 -8.06 -15.98 -0.72
C MET A 114 -8.10 -17.18 -1.66
N TRP A 115 -7.57 -17.05 -2.88
CA TRP A 115 -7.42 -18.17 -3.82
C TRP A 115 -6.57 -19.31 -3.23
N LYS A 116 -5.40 -18.95 -2.70
CA LYS A 116 -4.47 -19.91 -2.09
C LYS A 116 -5.03 -20.47 -0.78
N ASN A 117 -5.62 -19.63 0.05
CA ASN A 117 -6.24 -20.05 1.32
C ASN A 117 -7.37 -21.04 1.07
N SER A 118 -8.30 -20.72 0.16
CA SER A 118 -9.42 -21.62 -0.20
C SER A 118 -8.93 -22.98 -0.70
N TYR A 119 -7.84 -23.00 -1.48
CA TYR A 119 -7.22 -24.24 -1.94
C TYR A 119 -6.64 -25.06 -0.78
N MET A 120 -5.88 -24.41 0.11
CA MET A 120 -5.24 -25.07 1.25
C MET A 120 -6.27 -25.59 2.25
N ASP A 121 -7.34 -24.84 2.50
CA ASP A 121 -8.45 -25.25 3.37
C ASP A 121 -9.15 -26.49 2.80
N THR A 122 -9.41 -26.50 1.49
CA THR A 122 -10.02 -27.65 0.80
C THR A 122 -9.12 -28.88 0.90
N ARG A 123 -7.81 -28.71 0.66
CA ARG A 123 -6.81 -29.78 0.83
C ARG A 123 -6.82 -30.33 2.26
N GLN A 124 -6.79 -29.44 3.25
CA GLN A 124 -6.79 -29.82 4.66
C GLN A 124 -8.05 -30.60 5.02
N LYS A 125 -9.24 -30.16 4.59
CA LYS A 125 -10.51 -30.88 4.82
C LYS A 125 -10.47 -32.30 4.25
N ILE A 126 -9.89 -32.48 3.06
CA ILE A 126 -9.79 -33.80 2.41
C ILE A 126 -8.82 -34.70 3.18
N GLU A 127 -7.65 -34.20 3.55
CA GLU A 127 -6.67 -34.94 4.35
C GLU A 127 -7.24 -35.37 5.72
N HIS A 128 -7.98 -34.49 6.40
CA HIS A 128 -8.63 -34.81 7.69
C HIS A 128 -9.74 -35.85 7.53
N SER A 129 -10.45 -35.85 6.40
CA SER A 129 -11.52 -36.82 6.14
C SER A 129 -10.97 -38.24 5.91
N GLY A 130 -9.70 -38.37 5.52
CA GLY A 130 -9.02 -39.63 5.21
C GLY A 130 -9.67 -40.42 4.07
N LYS A 131 -10.61 -39.82 3.32
CA LYS A 131 -11.43 -40.45 2.30
C LYS A 131 -11.42 -39.62 1.02
N GLY A 132 -11.23 -40.28 -0.11
CA GLY A 132 -11.28 -39.62 -1.43
C GLY A 132 -9.92 -39.57 -2.12
N GLN A 133 -9.92 -39.05 -3.35
CA GLN A 133 -8.71 -38.83 -4.12
C GLN A 133 -7.89 -37.68 -3.52
N ARG A 134 -6.57 -37.78 -3.63
CA ARG A 134 -5.65 -36.76 -3.11
C ARG A 134 -5.84 -35.44 -3.88
N TRP A 135 -6.03 -34.35 -3.15
CA TRP A 135 -6.11 -32.99 -3.70
C TRP A 135 -4.76 -32.29 -3.56
N GLU A 136 -3.82 -32.66 -4.43
CA GLU A 136 -2.49 -32.07 -4.48
C GLU A 136 -2.10 -31.88 -5.94
N PHE A 137 -1.74 -30.67 -6.31
CA PHE A 137 -1.27 -30.33 -7.65
C PHE A 137 0.05 -29.56 -7.55
N ASP A 138 0.70 -29.32 -8.69
CA ASP A 138 1.93 -28.54 -8.73
C ASP A 138 1.68 -27.10 -8.24
N ARG A 139 2.15 -26.83 -7.02
CA ARG A 139 2.00 -25.55 -6.33
C ARG A 139 2.66 -24.41 -7.09
N LYS A 140 3.77 -24.67 -7.79
CA LYS A 140 4.46 -23.62 -8.55
C LYS A 140 3.58 -23.17 -9.72
N ARG A 141 2.93 -24.12 -10.40
CA ARG A 141 2.01 -23.82 -11.50
C ARG A 141 0.77 -23.03 -11.03
N LEU A 142 0.25 -23.37 -9.85
CA LEU A 142 -0.95 -22.72 -9.32
C LEU A 142 -0.71 -21.36 -8.67
N PHE A 143 0.39 -21.21 -7.92
CA PHE A 143 0.56 -20.09 -7.01
C PHE A 143 1.68 -19.13 -7.37
N ARG A 144 2.63 -19.50 -8.24
CA ARG A 144 3.81 -18.64 -8.49
C ARG A 144 3.42 -17.24 -8.99
N LYS A 145 2.48 -17.15 -9.93
CA LYS A 145 2.00 -15.86 -10.43
C LYS A 145 1.17 -15.09 -9.39
N THR A 146 0.33 -15.78 -8.63
CA THR A 146 -0.52 -15.14 -7.61
C THR A 146 0.32 -14.64 -6.43
N ASP A 147 1.29 -15.43 -5.97
CA ASP A 147 2.22 -15.07 -4.89
C ASP A 147 3.09 -13.85 -5.29
N TYR A 148 3.51 -13.79 -6.56
CA TYR A 148 4.20 -12.62 -7.09
C TYR A 148 3.32 -11.37 -7.05
N ILE A 149 2.06 -11.46 -7.53
CA ILE A 149 1.12 -10.33 -7.49
C ILE A 149 0.82 -9.90 -6.05
N GLU A 150 0.65 -10.84 -5.13
CA GLU A 150 0.48 -10.55 -3.71
C GLU A 150 1.65 -9.73 -3.16
N THR A 151 2.89 -10.11 -3.50
CA THR A 151 4.12 -9.39 -3.11
C THR A 151 4.12 -7.96 -3.69
N VAL A 152 3.83 -7.82 -4.99
CA VAL A 152 3.76 -6.51 -5.65
C VAL A 152 2.68 -5.61 -5.02
N CYS A 153 1.50 -6.16 -4.72
CA CYS A 153 0.44 -5.42 -4.05
C CYS A 153 0.87 -4.95 -2.65
N GLN A 154 1.52 -5.83 -1.88
CA GLN A 154 2.05 -5.47 -0.56
C GLN A 154 3.08 -4.34 -0.65
N GLU A 155 4.01 -4.42 -1.60
CA GLU A 155 5.00 -3.37 -1.82
C GLU A 155 4.32 -2.06 -2.25
N LEU A 156 3.38 -2.08 -3.21
CA LEU A 156 2.60 -0.90 -3.61
C LEU A 156 1.85 -0.25 -2.45
N HIS A 157 1.31 -1.06 -1.54
CA HIS A 157 0.67 -0.57 -0.32
C HIS A 157 1.66 0.19 0.57
N GLU A 158 2.83 -0.40 0.84
CA GLU A 158 3.88 0.24 1.64
C GLU A 158 4.43 1.51 0.99
N LEU A 159 4.59 1.53 -0.34
CA LEU A 159 4.99 2.73 -1.09
C LEU A 159 3.98 3.87 -0.91
N THR A 160 2.68 3.57 -1.02
CA THR A 160 1.60 4.55 -0.84
C THR A 160 1.58 5.08 0.59
N LYS A 161 1.86 4.22 1.58
CA LYS A 161 1.96 4.59 2.98
C LYS A 161 3.15 5.51 3.27
N VAL A 162 4.31 5.24 2.67
CA VAL A 162 5.47 6.13 2.76
C VAL A 162 5.16 7.51 2.19
N LEU A 163 4.48 7.58 1.04
CA LEU A 163 4.05 8.83 0.44
C LEU A 163 3.13 9.62 1.38
N TYR A 164 2.12 8.98 1.94
CA TYR A 164 1.20 9.57 2.92
C TYR A 164 1.94 10.15 4.14
N HIS A 165 2.88 9.40 4.72
CA HIS A 165 3.66 9.86 5.87
C HIS A 165 4.55 11.08 5.56
N PHE A 166 5.08 11.16 4.34
CA PHE A 166 5.86 12.32 3.92
C PHE A 166 4.98 13.54 3.63
N GLU A 167 3.82 13.37 3.01
CA GLU A 167 2.85 14.46 2.81
C GLU A 167 2.41 15.06 4.15
N ASN A 168 2.21 14.22 5.17
CA ASN A 168 1.88 14.66 6.51
C ASN A 168 2.99 15.49 7.17
N ILE A 169 4.26 15.08 7.05
CA ILE A 169 5.39 15.81 7.66
C ILE A 169 5.74 17.08 6.89
N PHE A 170 5.91 16.98 5.57
CA PHE A 170 6.31 18.12 4.74
C PHE A 170 5.13 19.07 4.47
N GLY A 171 4.01 18.91 5.18
CA GLY A 171 2.86 19.79 5.13
C GLY A 171 3.10 21.16 5.79
N ALA A 172 2.01 21.83 6.15
CA ALA A 172 2.05 23.20 6.67
C ALA A 172 2.83 23.33 7.99
N GLU A 173 2.90 22.26 8.80
CA GLU A 173 3.53 22.30 10.11
C GLU A 173 5.05 22.45 10.04
N LEU A 174 5.74 21.63 9.21
CA LEU A 174 7.18 21.76 9.01
C LEU A 174 7.51 23.05 8.25
N ARG A 175 6.65 23.48 7.32
CA ARG A 175 6.83 24.73 6.58
C ARG A 175 6.80 25.97 7.47
N ALA A 176 6.02 25.97 8.54
CA ALA A 176 5.87 27.12 9.44
C ALA A 176 7.10 27.38 10.33
N ILE A 177 7.99 26.40 10.48
CA ILE A 177 9.05 26.39 11.50
C ILE A 177 10.46 26.46 10.90
N VAL A 178 10.60 26.10 9.62
CA VAL A 178 11.87 26.07 8.93
C VAL A 178 12.23 27.48 8.48
N ASN A 179 13.50 27.86 8.67
CA ASN A 179 14.00 29.20 8.36
C ASN A 179 13.93 29.54 6.87
N ASP A 180 14.10 28.52 6.03
CA ASP A 180 14.06 28.62 4.57
C ASP A 180 12.96 27.73 3.99
N PRO A 181 11.74 28.27 3.80
CA PRO A 181 10.62 27.53 3.23
C PRO A 181 10.90 26.94 1.84
N SER A 182 11.87 27.49 1.09
CA SER A 182 12.19 26.99 -0.26
C SER A 182 12.84 25.60 -0.25
N GLN A 183 13.56 25.25 0.82
CA GLN A 183 14.13 23.91 1.00
C GLN A 183 13.04 22.88 1.28
N VAL A 184 12.00 23.26 2.04
CA VAL A 184 10.81 22.43 2.27
C VAL A 184 10.05 22.24 0.97
N ASP A 185 9.85 23.29 0.17
CA ASP A 185 9.18 23.21 -1.13
C ASP A 185 9.94 22.27 -2.10
N THR A 186 11.27 22.29 -2.06
CA THR A 186 12.11 21.37 -2.83
C THR A 186 11.94 19.92 -2.37
N ALA A 187 11.88 19.67 -1.06
CA ALA A 187 11.62 18.34 -0.52
C ALA A 187 10.20 17.84 -0.86
N CYS A 188 9.19 18.70 -0.79
CA CYS A 188 7.83 18.40 -1.26
C CYS A 188 7.80 17.98 -2.73
N GLN A 189 8.60 18.64 -3.57
CA GLN A 189 8.69 18.27 -4.99
C GLN A 189 9.35 16.88 -5.16
N LYS A 190 10.45 16.61 -4.46
CA LYS A 190 11.07 15.28 -4.43
C LYS A 190 10.10 14.18 -3.98
N VAL A 191 9.24 14.47 -2.99
CA VAL A 191 8.19 13.53 -2.52
C VAL A 191 7.18 13.23 -3.64
N LYS A 192 6.73 14.25 -4.38
CA LYS A 192 5.83 14.06 -5.54
C LYS A 192 6.50 13.24 -6.66
N ASP A 193 7.79 13.47 -6.87
CA ASP A 193 8.55 12.79 -7.91
C ASP A 193 8.97 11.36 -7.53
N LEU A 194 8.83 10.99 -6.26
CA LEU A 194 9.21 9.67 -5.72
C LEU A 194 8.50 8.51 -6.45
N MET A 195 7.23 8.73 -6.83
CA MET A 195 6.42 7.74 -7.54
C MET A 195 6.60 7.78 -9.06
N SER A 196 7.31 8.78 -9.59
CA SER A 196 7.47 8.97 -11.04
C SER A 196 8.07 7.75 -11.75
N PRO A 197 9.14 7.10 -11.25
CA PRO A 197 9.71 5.90 -11.90
C PRO A 197 8.74 4.72 -11.97
N ILE A 198 7.84 4.60 -10.99
CA ILE A 198 6.85 3.52 -10.91
C ILE A 198 5.67 3.81 -11.84
N ILE A 199 5.22 5.06 -11.88
CA ILE A 199 4.11 5.51 -12.75
C ILE A 199 4.48 5.44 -14.24
N HIS A 200 5.75 5.69 -14.57
CA HIS A 200 6.26 5.72 -15.94
C HIS A 200 6.96 4.41 -16.35
N ALA A 201 6.82 3.34 -15.56
CA ALA A 201 7.35 2.04 -15.93
C ALA A 201 6.71 1.55 -17.25
N GLU A 202 7.54 1.20 -18.24
CA GLU A 202 7.09 0.70 -19.56
C GLU A 202 6.81 -0.80 -19.57
N PHE A 203 6.78 -1.43 -18.39
CA PHE A 203 6.54 -2.86 -18.23
C PHE A 203 5.38 -3.12 -17.28
N ASN A 204 4.76 -4.29 -17.42
CA ASN A 204 3.70 -4.72 -16.51
C ASN A 204 4.30 -5.11 -15.14
N LEU A 205 3.91 -4.38 -14.09
CA LEU A 205 4.33 -4.59 -12.70
C LEU A 205 3.91 -5.97 -12.17
N PHE A 206 2.73 -6.45 -12.57
CA PHE A 206 2.13 -7.72 -12.16
C PHE A 206 2.61 -8.93 -12.97
N SER A 207 3.55 -8.71 -13.90
CA SER A 207 4.18 -9.78 -14.65
C SER A 207 5.45 -10.27 -13.95
N GLU A 208 5.44 -11.52 -13.51
CA GLU A 208 6.56 -12.21 -12.86
C GLU A 208 7.86 -12.14 -13.67
N LYS A 209 7.79 -12.08 -15.00
CA LYS A 209 8.97 -11.95 -15.88
C LYS A 209 9.77 -10.65 -15.63
N ASN A 210 9.15 -9.67 -15.01
CA ASN A 210 9.73 -8.36 -14.74
C ASN A 210 10.14 -8.19 -13.27
N GLU A 211 10.20 -9.28 -12.49
CA GLU A 211 10.54 -9.25 -11.06
C GLU A 211 11.85 -8.51 -10.79
N GLU A 212 12.90 -8.75 -11.57
CA GLU A 212 14.18 -8.05 -11.43
C GLU A 212 14.06 -6.54 -11.66
N ASN A 213 13.29 -6.14 -12.67
CA ASN A 213 13.05 -4.72 -12.96
C ASN A 213 12.24 -4.05 -11.85
N TRP A 214 11.24 -4.76 -11.32
CA TRP A 214 10.42 -4.29 -10.21
C TRP A 214 11.26 -4.12 -8.93
N GLN A 215 12.08 -5.11 -8.58
CA GLN A 215 12.97 -5.03 -7.42
C GLN A 215 14.01 -3.91 -7.54
N ALA A 216 14.50 -3.62 -8.76
CA ALA A 216 15.35 -2.46 -9.01
C ALA A 216 14.62 -1.13 -8.76
N LEU A 217 13.35 -1.01 -9.16
CA LEU A 217 12.53 0.18 -8.88
C LEU A 217 12.30 0.36 -7.37
N ILE A 218 11.93 -0.71 -6.66
CA ILE A 218 11.74 -0.69 -5.20
C ILE A 218 13.03 -0.29 -4.47
N THR A 219 14.16 -0.87 -4.87
CA THR A 219 15.47 -0.51 -4.30
C THR A 219 15.80 0.96 -4.51
N ASN A 220 15.54 1.50 -5.71
CA ASN A 220 15.78 2.92 -5.98
C ASN A 220 14.83 3.82 -5.18
N PHE A 221 13.55 3.43 -5.07
CA PHE A 221 12.58 4.14 -4.25
C PHE A 221 13.06 4.29 -2.80
N TYR A 222 13.44 3.20 -2.15
CA TYR A 222 13.87 3.27 -0.75
C TYR A 222 15.18 4.04 -0.54
N LYS A 223 16.07 4.07 -1.53
CA LYS A 223 17.23 4.97 -1.52
C LYS A 223 16.81 6.45 -1.53
N GLN A 224 15.83 6.82 -2.34
CA GLN A 224 15.29 8.19 -2.35
C GLN A 224 14.55 8.54 -1.06
N VAL A 225 13.83 7.58 -0.48
CA VAL A 225 13.20 7.71 0.84
C VAL A 225 14.22 8.01 1.93
N GLU A 226 15.35 7.29 1.96
CA GLU A 226 16.41 7.52 2.94
C GLU A 226 17.00 8.94 2.82
N LEU A 227 17.18 9.44 1.60
CA LEU A 227 17.62 10.82 1.38
C LEU A 227 16.60 11.84 1.90
N LEU A 228 15.30 11.62 1.64
CA LEU A 228 14.22 12.47 2.14
C LEU A 228 14.08 12.42 3.67
N GLU A 229 14.29 11.26 4.29
CA GLU A 229 14.33 11.14 5.75
C GLU A 229 15.48 11.94 6.34
N ASN A 230 16.65 11.92 5.70
CA ASN A 230 17.79 12.73 6.13
C ASN A 230 17.55 14.23 5.94
N ASP A 231 16.91 14.65 4.84
CA ASP A 231 16.46 16.03 4.63
C ASP A 231 15.49 16.46 5.74
N ALA A 232 14.50 15.62 6.07
CA ALA A 232 13.54 15.89 7.16
C ALA A 232 14.24 16.01 8.52
N LYS A 233 15.15 15.10 8.85
CA LYS A 233 15.96 15.16 10.08
C LYS A 233 16.79 16.44 10.15
N TYR A 234 17.40 16.83 9.03
CA TYR A 234 18.15 18.08 8.93
C TYR A 234 17.25 19.30 9.17
N PHE A 235 16.07 19.36 8.57
CA PHE A 235 15.13 20.48 8.77
C PHE A 235 14.64 20.57 10.21
N ILE A 236 14.34 19.44 10.84
CA ILE A 236 14.01 19.39 12.28
C ILE A 236 15.21 19.93 13.07
N ASP A 237 16.41 19.42 12.85
CA ASP A 237 17.61 19.86 13.56
C ASP A 237 17.91 21.35 13.37
N ASP A 238 17.80 21.87 12.16
CA ASP A 238 18.05 23.27 11.85
C ASP A 238 17.03 24.19 12.52
N SER A 239 15.75 23.79 12.49
CA SER A 239 14.67 24.49 13.20
C SER A 239 15.02 24.60 14.68
N PHE A 240 15.46 23.51 15.33
CA PHE A 240 15.85 23.52 16.75
C PHE A 240 17.23 24.13 17.05
N LYS A 241 18.15 24.22 16.08
CA LYS A 241 19.43 24.95 16.23
C LYS A 241 19.24 26.46 16.24
N VAL A 242 18.37 26.98 15.39
CA VAL A 242 17.98 28.40 15.43
C VAL A 242 17.29 28.74 16.75
N LEU A 243 16.49 27.81 17.29
CA LEU A 243 15.89 27.93 18.63
C LEU A 243 16.96 28.05 19.75
N SER A 244 18.06 27.29 19.69
CA SER A 244 19.10 27.36 20.73
C SER A 244 20.01 28.60 20.65
N ARG A 245 20.13 29.27 19.49
CA ARG A 245 21.06 30.40 19.28
C ARG A 245 20.50 31.75 19.71
N LEU A 246 19.17 31.94 19.68
CA LEU A 246 18.54 33.22 20.02
C LEU A 246 18.33 33.43 21.54
N GLY A 247 18.58 32.41 22.36
CA GLY A 247 18.69 32.57 23.82
C GLY A 247 19.89 33.43 24.28
N GLN A 248 20.73 33.92 23.35
CA GLN A 248 21.88 34.77 23.65
C GLN A 248 21.74 36.24 23.22
N TYR A 249 20.69 36.64 22.49
CA TYR A 249 20.57 38.01 21.95
C TYR A 249 19.15 38.59 22.11
N TYR A 250 18.83 39.03 23.34
CA TYR A 250 17.76 40.00 23.56
C TYR A 250 18.21 41.15 24.46
N VAL A 251 18.83 42.15 23.84
CA VAL A 251 18.59 43.57 24.17
C VAL A 251 18.57 44.37 22.86
N LYS A 252 17.49 45.14 22.66
CA LYS A 252 17.22 46.30 21.76
C LYS A 252 16.50 46.14 20.39
N GLN A 253 15.32 46.76 20.41
CA GLN A 253 14.71 47.72 19.46
C GLN A 253 13.75 47.27 18.35
N MET A 254 12.79 48.17 18.15
CA MET A 254 11.48 48.07 17.51
C MET A 254 11.47 47.66 16.03
N GLY A 255 10.42 46.93 15.66
CA GLY A 255 9.72 47.18 14.40
C GLY A 255 10.15 46.37 13.19
N GLU A 256 10.06 45.03 13.25
CA GLU A 256 9.68 44.22 12.09
C GLU A 256 9.22 42.84 12.56
N ARG A 257 8.19 42.29 11.89
CA ARG A 257 7.55 41.02 12.26
C ARG A 257 8.54 39.89 12.11
N VAL A 258 8.93 39.35 13.25
CA VAL A 258 9.87 38.27 13.37
C VAL A 258 9.16 37.16 14.14
N VAL A 259 8.76 36.10 13.45
CA VAL A 259 8.14 34.91 14.04
C VAL A 259 9.28 33.95 14.38
N PHE A 260 9.76 34.00 15.63
CA PHE A 260 10.72 33.03 16.17
C PHE A 260 10.22 32.63 17.56
N LEU A 261 10.08 31.32 17.82
CA LEU A 261 9.53 30.80 19.07
C LEU A 261 10.37 31.31 20.25
N ARG A 262 9.76 32.07 21.17
CA ARG A 262 10.45 32.79 22.26
C ARG A 262 10.23 32.17 23.65
N SER A 263 9.58 31.01 23.76
CA SER A 263 9.44 30.29 25.03
C SER A 263 9.47 28.76 24.89
N SER A 264 9.78 28.08 25.99
CA SER A 264 9.65 26.62 26.12
C SER A 264 8.22 26.12 25.89
N GLU A 265 7.20 26.94 26.17
CA GLU A 265 5.78 26.63 25.94
C GLU A 265 5.45 26.48 24.45
N GLU A 266 5.84 27.46 23.63
CA GLU A 266 5.54 27.42 22.19
C GLU A 266 6.27 26.27 21.49
N ALA A 267 7.52 25.98 21.90
CA ALA A 267 8.29 24.85 21.38
C ALA A 267 7.69 23.49 21.79
N LEU A 268 7.12 23.39 22.99
CA LEU A 268 6.42 22.19 23.45
C LEU A 268 5.12 21.98 22.67
N GLU A 269 4.30 23.02 22.50
CA GLU A 269 3.04 22.93 21.75
C GLU A 269 3.29 22.42 20.32
N MET A 270 4.36 22.90 19.69
CA MET A 270 4.80 22.45 18.38
C MET A 270 5.21 20.98 18.36
N LEU A 271 6.05 20.52 19.29
CA LEU A 271 6.43 19.11 19.36
C LEU A 271 5.24 18.20 19.62
N LEU A 272 4.26 18.67 20.39
CA LEU A 272 3.00 17.94 20.61
C LEU A 272 2.18 17.82 19.32
N LYS A 273 2.16 18.85 18.46
CA LYS A 273 1.51 18.74 17.13
C LYS A 273 2.16 17.64 16.29
N PHE A 274 3.50 17.65 16.16
CA PHE A 274 4.21 16.60 15.44
C PHE A 274 4.07 15.20 16.06
N LYS A 275 3.94 15.09 17.38
CA LYS A 275 3.76 13.79 18.06
C LYS A 275 2.46 13.08 17.63
N HIS A 276 1.43 13.83 17.29
CA HIS A 276 0.14 13.29 16.86
C HIS A 276 0.05 13.05 15.35
N ILE A 277 1.07 13.45 14.59
CA ILE A 277 1.12 13.21 13.15
C ILE A 277 1.65 11.79 12.89
N GLU A 278 0.90 11.03 12.11
CA GLU A 278 1.34 9.73 11.62
C GLU A 278 2.49 9.89 10.62
N THR A 279 3.67 9.42 11.02
CA THR A 279 4.87 9.53 10.21
C THR A 279 5.85 8.37 10.38
N ARG A 280 6.95 8.42 9.63
CA ARG A 280 8.05 7.47 9.61
C ARG A 280 8.76 7.44 10.97
N GLN A 281 9.04 6.23 11.45
CA GLN A 281 9.69 6.00 12.74
C GLN A 281 11.01 6.77 12.89
N ALA A 282 11.85 6.79 11.85
CA ALA A 282 13.14 7.48 11.90
C ALA A 282 13.00 9.00 12.10
N ILE A 283 11.90 9.59 11.64
CA ILE A 283 11.61 11.02 11.83
C ILE A 283 10.96 11.25 13.19
N GLN A 284 10.06 10.36 13.60
CA GLN A 284 9.47 10.36 14.94
C GLN A 284 10.56 10.29 16.02
N ASP A 285 11.52 9.38 15.88
CA ASP A 285 12.64 9.24 16.81
C ASP A 285 13.45 10.54 16.88
N GLN A 286 13.71 11.18 15.74
CA GLN A 286 14.41 12.46 15.70
C GLN A 286 13.64 13.58 16.41
N LEU A 287 12.32 13.65 16.24
CA LEU A 287 11.45 14.60 16.94
C LEU A 287 11.49 14.38 18.46
N MET A 288 11.49 13.12 18.89
CA MET A 288 11.55 12.79 20.32
C MET A 288 12.85 13.29 20.98
N THR A 289 13.98 13.32 20.26
CA THR A 289 15.23 13.91 20.80
C THR A 289 15.13 15.40 21.10
N LYS A 290 14.14 16.11 20.53
CA LYS A 290 14.00 17.56 20.70
C LYS A 290 13.29 17.96 21.98
N PHE A 291 12.59 17.05 22.65
CA PHE A 291 12.02 17.31 23.98
C PHE A 291 13.09 17.70 25.00
N ASP A 292 14.29 17.11 24.92
CA ASP A 292 15.41 17.45 25.80
C ASP A 292 15.84 18.92 25.64
N LEU A 293 15.81 19.44 24.41
CA LEU A 293 16.12 20.84 24.13
C LEU A 293 15.08 21.79 24.71
N VAL A 294 13.79 21.41 24.64
CA VAL A 294 12.70 22.17 25.24
C VAL A 294 12.83 22.20 26.77
N MET A 295 13.14 21.07 27.40
CA MET A 295 13.38 20.99 28.85
C MET A 295 14.57 21.84 29.28
N LEU A 296 15.67 21.83 28.52
CA LEU A 296 16.82 22.68 28.80
C LEU A 296 16.44 24.16 28.74
N GLN A 297 15.60 24.55 27.78
CA GLN A 297 15.13 25.93 27.64
C GLN A 297 14.18 26.33 28.78
N PHE A 298 13.27 25.45 29.19
CA PHE A 298 12.39 25.66 30.34
C PHE A 298 13.19 25.90 31.63
N ASN A 299 14.23 25.10 31.88
CA ASN A 299 15.09 25.28 33.05
C ASN A 299 15.80 26.64 33.04
N LYS A 300 16.25 27.12 31.87
CA LYS A 300 16.83 28.47 31.74
C LYS A 300 15.82 29.57 32.04
N GLU A 301 14.58 29.41 31.56
CA GLU A 301 13.49 30.37 31.81
C GLU A 301 13.15 30.46 33.30
N ILE A 302 13.08 29.32 34.01
CA ILE A 302 12.91 29.29 35.47
C ILE A 302 14.06 30.02 36.17
N ALA A 303 15.32 29.71 35.83
CA ALA A 303 16.48 30.35 36.47
C ALA A 303 16.49 31.88 36.28
N LEU A 304 16.04 32.36 35.11
CA LEU A 304 15.90 33.80 34.85
C LEU A 304 14.79 34.44 35.70
N ILE A 305 13.68 33.73 35.93
CA ILE A 305 12.59 34.21 36.79
C ILE A 305 13.05 34.25 38.25
N GLU A 306 13.75 33.22 38.73
CA GLU A 306 14.34 33.19 40.07
C GLU A 306 15.30 34.37 40.30
N LEU A 307 16.18 34.65 39.33
CA LEU A 307 17.10 35.78 39.41
C LEU A 307 16.37 37.12 39.47
N LYS A 308 15.33 37.32 38.64
CA LYS A 308 14.50 38.53 38.69
C LYS A 308 13.78 38.69 40.03
N TYR A 309 13.27 37.59 40.58
CA TYR A 309 12.59 37.59 41.88
C TYR A 309 13.55 38.03 43.00
N LEU A 310 14.76 37.45 43.05
CA LEU A 310 15.78 37.80 44.05
C LEU A 310 16.22 39.26 43.95
N VAL A 311 16.44 39.79 42.74
CA VAL A 311 16.82 41.20 42.54
C VAL A 311 15.70 42.16 42.99
N SER A 312 14.43 41.80 42.74
CA SER A 312 13.28 42.64 43.12
C SER A 312 13.01 42.70 44.64
N HIS A 313 13.52 41.74 45.42
CA HIS A 313 13.31 41.65 46.87
C HIS A 313 14.56 42.10 47.68
N GLN A 314 15.61 42.58 47.02
CA GLN A 314 16.82 43.17 47.64
C GLN A 314 16.87 44.71 47.53
N THR A 315 15.91 45.36 46.87
CA THR A 315 15.68 46.82 46.82
C THR A 315 14.46 47.22 47.61
#